data_AF-A0A834UDW7-F1
#
_entry.id   AF-A0A834UDW7-F1
#
_cell.length_a   1.000
_cell.length_b   1.000
_cell.length_c   1.000
_cell.angle_alpha   90.00
_cell.angle_beta   90.00
_cell.angle_gamma   90.00
#
_symmetry.space_group_name_H-M   'P 1'
#
loop_
_entity.id
_entity.type
_entity.pdbx_description
1 polymer ?
#
loop_
_entity_poly.entity_id
_entity_poly.type
_entity_poly.pdbx_seq_one_letter_code
_entity_poly.pdbx_strand_id
1 'polypeptide(L)'
;MLTTNLNSPQHKRMLRMKNNWENESSLSTIYRTYKTNKNLITLKRFKQIHLELIKCARIINETYGLHILISISVSIFAISNICETTMTEIRDFTFQLIQNRLTFTACGFYDLDHTFIYNAISFITTYLVILMQIGDKPKVFFDDTNYNSTSITERMN
;
A
#
# COMPACT_ATOMS: atom_id res chain seq x y z
N MET A 1 73.37 -56.46 -55.84
CA MET A 1 72.97 -56.79 -54.45
C MET A 1 73.23 -55.56 -53.59
N LEU A 2 72.22 -54.72 -53.35
CA LEU A 2 72.37 -53.47 -52.59
C LEU A 2 72.11 -53.78 -51.11
N THR A 3 73.17 -53.88 -50.33
CA THR A 3 73.11 -54.09 -48.88
C THR A 3 72.65 -52.78 -48.23
N THR A 4 71.38 -52.70 -47.85
CA THR A 4 70.84 -51.60 -47.04
C THR A 4 71.41 -51.69 -45.63
N ASN A 5 72.59 -51.11 -45.42
CA ASN A 5 73.17 -50.99 -44.08
C ASN A 5 72.30 -50.03 -43.25
N LEU A 6 71.87 -50.50 -42.07
CA LEU A 6 71.02 -49.80 -41.11
C LEU A 6 71.52 -48.38 -40.76
N ASN A 7 72.81 -48.11 -40.96
CA ASN A 7 73.50 -46.85 -40.69
C ASN A 7 73.54 -45.85 -41.86
N SER A 8 72.75 -46.05 -42.92
CA SER A 8 72.64 -45.07 -44.01
C SER A 8 72.11 -43.70 -43.50
N PRO A 9 72.71 -42.56 -43.92
CA PRO A 9 72.31 -41.22 -43.48
C PRO A 9 70.82 -40.91 -43.69
N GLN A 10 70.20 -41.51 -44.71
CA GLN A 10 68.79 -41.30 -45.03
C GLN A 10 67.87 -42.06 -44.06
N HIS A 11 68.21 -43.29 -43.69
CA HIS A 11 67.44 -44.12 -42.75
C HIS A 11 67.45 -43.52 -41.33
N LYS A 12 68.60 -42.97 -40.90
CA LYS A 12 68.74 -42.27 -39.62
C LYS A 12 67.89 -40.99 -39.54
N ARG A 13 67.70 -40.27 -40.66
CA ARG A 13 66.83 -39.07 -40.71
C ARG A 13 65.35 -39.45 -40.62
N MET A 14 64.93 -40.53 -41.27
CA MET A 14 63.55 -41.01 -41.19
C MET A 14 63.18 -41.53 -39.80
N LEU A 15 64.05 -42.32 -39.17
CA LEU A 15 63.85 -42.79 -37.78
C LEU A 15 63.76 -41.63 -36.80
N ARG A 16 64.66 -40.63 -36.92
CA ARG A 16 64.61 -39.44 -36.07
C ARG A 16 63.33 -38.63 -36.28
N MET A 17 62.84 -38.52 -37.52
CA MET A 17 61.59 -37.83 -37.82
C MET A 17 60.37 -38.58 -37.26
N LYS A 18 60.35 -39.90 -37.35
CA LYS A 18 59.28 -40.73 -36.79
C LYS A 18 59.24 -40.65 -35.26
N ASN A 19 60.38 -40.78 -34.58
CA ASN A 19 60.43 -40.69 -33.11
C ASN A 19 60.03 -39.30 -32.61
N ASN A 20 60.38 -38.24 -33.34
CA ASN A 20 59.99 -36.88 -32.96
C ASN A 20 58.49 -36.64 -33.18
N TRP A 21 57.94 -37.16 -34.28
CA TRP A 21 56.50 -37.10 -34.56
C TRP A 21 55.68 -37.92 -33.57
N GLU A 22 56.14 -39.11 -33.20
CA GLU A 22 55.50 -39.94 -32.17
C GLU A 22 55.54 -39.27 -30.79
N ASN A 23 56.65 -38.62 -30.42
CA ASN A 23 56.74 -37.87 -29.17
C ASN A 23 55.81 -36.65 -29.13
N GLU A 24 55.75 -35.84 -30.20
CA GLU A 24 54.82 -34.70 -30.24
C GLU A 24 53.36 -35.14 -30.27
N SER A 25 53.04 -36.19 -31.03
CA SER A 25 51.71 -36.80 -31.05
C SER A 25 51.30 -37.27 -29.65
N SER A 26 52.21 -37.95 -28.94
CA SER A 26 51.99 -38.43 -27.58
C SER A 26 51.75 -37.29 -26.59
N LEU A 27 52.58 -36.24 -26.63
CA LEU A 27 52.42 -35.06 -25.77
C LEU A 27 51.13 -34.30 -26.06
N SER A 28 50.74 -34.15 -27.33
CA SER A 28 49.49 -33.50 -27.70
C SER A 28 48.27 -34.27 -27.20
N THR A 29 48.35 -35.60 -27.20
CA THR A 29 47.31 -36.50 -26.70
C THR A 29 47.21 -36.42 -25.18
N ILE A 30 48.34 -36.39 -24.47
CA ILE A 30 48.40 -36.23 -23.01
C ILE A 30 47.89 -34.84 -22.59
N TYR A 31 48.30 -33.77 -23.28
CA TYR A 31 47.84 -32.41 -23.01
C TYR A 31 46.33 -32.27 -23.25
N ARG A 32 45.79 -32.82 -24.35
CA ARG A 32 44.34 -32.90 -24.58
C ARG A 32 43.64 -33.70 -23.48
N THR A 33 44.20 -34.82 -23.07
CA THR A 33 43.61 -35.68 -22.03
C THR A 33 43.59 -35.01 -20.67
N TYR A 34 44.65 -34.29 -20.31
CA TYR A 34 44.71 -33.48 -19.09
C TYR A 34 43.73 -32.29 -19.13
N LYS A 35 43.67 -31.58 -20.27
CA LYS A 35 42.74 -30.45 -20.48
C LYS A 35 41.28 -30.90 -20.41
N THR A 36 40.94 -32.02 -21.03
CA THR A 36 39.58 -32.60 -21.00
C THR A 36 39.21 -33.08 -19.60
N ASN A 37 40.12 -33.75 -18.88
CA ASN A 37 39.86 -34.16 -17.50
C ASN A 37 39.67 -32.97 -16.55
N LYS A 38 40.45 -31.89 -16.71
CA LYS A 38 40.28 -30.65 -15.93
C LYS A 38 38.88 -30.04 -16.14
N ASN A 39 38.44 -29.94 -17.39
CA ASN A 39 37.11 -29.43 -17.74
C ASN A 39 35.98 -30.37 -17.29
N LEU A 40 36.21 -31.68 -17.29
CA LEU A 40 35.25 -32.67 -16.80
C LEU A 40 35.04 -32.52 -15.29
N ILE A 41 36.12 -32.31 -14.51
CA ILE A 41 36.06 -32.13 -13.06
C ILE A 41 35.31 -30.84 -12.71
N THR A 42 35.56 -29.74 -13.42
CA THR A 42 34.83 -28.47 -13.21
C THR A 42 33.36 -28.61 -13.57
N LEU A 43 33.03 -29.28 -14.68
CA LEU A 43 31.65 -29.55 -15.11
C LEU A 43 30.88 -30.42 -14.12
N LYS A 44 31.51 -31.44 -13.54
CA LYS A 44 30.90 -32.30 -12.50
C LYS A 44 30.50 -31.49 -11.27
N ARG A 45 31.33 -30.56 -10.82
CA ARG A 45 30.99 -29.65 -9.71
C ARG A 45 29.80 -28.76 -10.03
N PHE A 46 29.78 -28.15 -11.22
CA PHE A 46 28.65 -27.32 -11.65
C PHE A 46 27.34 -28.10 -11.69
N LYS A 47 27.35 -29.34 -12.20
CA LYS A 47 26.16 -30.20 -12.21
C LYS A 47 25.65 -30.52 -10.80
N GLN A 48 26.56 -30.79 -9.86
CA GLN A 48 26.18 -31.08 -8.48
C GLN A 48 25.56 -29.85 -7.80
N ILE A 49 26.16 -28.68 -7.97
CA ILE A 49 25.62 -27.42 -7.43
C ILE A 49 24.26 -27.11 -8.04
N HIS A 50 24.10 -27.27 -9.35
CA HIS A 50 22.83 -27.01 -10.04
C HIS A 50 21.71 -27.95 -9.57
N LEU A 51 22.03 -29.22 -9.31
CA LEU A 51 21.08 -30.18 -8.76
C LEU A 51 20.69 -29.84 -7.32
N GLU A 52 21.66 -29.41 -6.49
CA GLU A 52 21.37 -28.96 -5.13
C GLU A 52 20.50 -27.69 -5.12
N LEU A 53 20.75 -26.72 -6.00
CA LEU A 53 19.90 -25.54 -6.16
C LEU A 53 18.46 -25.90 -6.54
N ILE A 54 18.29 -26.87 -7.45
CA ILE A 54 16.97 -27.37 -7.84
C ILE A 54 16.26 -28.07 -6.67
N LYS A 55 16.98 -28.83 -5.86
CA LYS A 55 16.40 -29.46 -4.66
C LYS A 55 15.97 -28.40 -3.64
N CYS A 56 16.84 -27.43 -3.34
CA CYS A 56 16.51 -26.33 -2.45
C CYS A 56 15.31 -25.52 -2.95
N ALA A 57 15.28 -25.18 -4.25
CA ALA A 57 14.16 -24.47 -4.85
C ALA A 57 12.84 -25.25 -4.74
N ARG A 58 12.89 -26.58 -4.92
CA ARG A 58 11.71 -27.44 -4.74
C ARG A 58 11.24 -27.48 -3.30
N ILE A 59 12.16 -27.61 -2.33
CA ILE A 59 11.83 -27.62 -0.90
C ILE A 59 11.21 -26.28 -0.48
N ILE A 60 11.78 -25.18 -0.94
CA ILE A 60 11.25 -23.83 -0.76
C ILE A 60 9.83 -23.78 -1.33
N ASN A 61 9.63 -24.13 -2.61
CA ASN A 61 8.32 -24.04 -3.24
C ASN A 61 7.21 -24.82 -2.47
N GLU A 62 7.52 -26.02 -1.98
CA GLU A 62 6.61 -26.81 -1.13
C GLU A 62 6.34 -26.12 0.23
N THR A 63 7.39 -25.58 0.87
CA THR A 63 7.28 -24.94 2.18
C THR A 63 6.47 -23.63 2.11
N TYR A 64 6.68 -22.83 1.08
CA TYR A 64 6.00 -21.54 0.93
C TYR A 64 4.50 -21.69 0.64
N GLY A 65 4.09 -22.77 -0.04
CA GLY A 65 2.68 -23.08 -0.28
C GLY A 65 1.90 -23.34 1.02
N LEU A 66 2.51 -23.99 2.00
CA LEU A 66 1.89 -24.24 3.30
C LEU A 66 2.07 -23.05 4.26
N HIS A 67 3.22 -22.36 4.20
CA HIS A 67 3.50 -21.18 5.01
C HIS A 67 2.49 -20.06 4.76
N ILE A 68 2.11 -19.81 3.50
CA ILE A 68 1.10 -18.78 3.17
C ILE A 68 -0.27 -19.13 3.76
N LEU A 69 -0.65 -20.41 3.74
CA LEU A 69 -1.91 -20.87 4.31
C LEU A 69 -1.93 -20.67 5.83
N ILE A 70 -0.87 -21.09 6.54
CA ILE A 70 -0.75 -20.87 7.98
C ILE A 70 -0.79 -19.38 8.31
N SER A 71 -0.03 -18.56 7.58
CA SER A 71 0.03 -17.11 7.80
C SER A 71 -1.33 -16.44 7.62
N ILE A 72 -2.10 -16.84 6.60
CA ILE A 72 -3.44 -16.31 6.36
C ILE A 72 -4.40 -16.77 7.45
N SER A 73 -4.36 -18.06 7.83
CA SER A 73 -5.23 -18.59 8.89
C SER A 73 -5.00 -17.91 10.24
N VAL A 74 -3.74 -17.69 10.62
CA VAL A 74 -3.40 -16.99 11.86
C VAL A 74 -3.90 -15.53 11.82
N SER A 75 -3.75 -14.86 10.67
CA SER A 75 -4.20 -13.48 10.52
C SER A 75 -5.72 -13.36 10.62
N ILE A 76 -6.46 -14.25 9.95
CA ILE A 76 -7.93 -14.29 10.02
C ILE A 76 -8.38 -14.55 11.45
N PHE A 77 -7.78 -15.52 12.14
CA PHE A 77 -8.10 -15.81 13.53
C PHE A 77 -7.85 -14.59 14.43
N ALA A 78 -6.70 -13.92 14.29
CA ALA A 78 -6.41 -12.71 15.05
C ALA A 78 -7.44 -11.60 14.81
N ILE A 79 -7.84 -11.38 13.55
CA ILE A 79 -8.87 -10.40 13.16
C ILE A 79 -10.24 -10.75 13.77
N SER A 80 -10.62 -12.04 13.77
CA SER A 80 -11.87 -12.47 14.38
C SER A 80 -11.89 -12.20 15.90
N ASN A 81 -10.81 -12.52 16.61
CA ASN A 81 -10.72 -12.31 18.06
C ASN A 81 -10.76 -10.82 18.45
N ILE A 82 -10.04 -9.96 17.72
CA ILE A 82 -10.07 -8.51 17.99
C ILE A 82 -11.45 -7.90 17.67
N CYS A 83 -12.10 -8.35 16.60
CA CYS A 83 -13.43 -7.89 16.23
C CYS A 83 -14.47 -8.25 17.30
N GLU A 84 -14.46 -9.49 17.80
CA GLU A 84 -15.38 -9.93 18.84
C GLU A 84 -15.21 -9.13 20.14
N THR A 85 -13.96 -8.88 20.54
CA THR A 85 -13.65 -8.11 21.75
C THR A 85 -14.10 -6.65 21.63
N THR A 86 -13.83 -5.99 20.50
CA THR A 86 -14.26 -4.59 20.29
C THR A 86 -15.77 -4.46 20.18
N MET A 87 -16.44 -5.41 19.53
CA MET A 87 -17.89 -5.40 19.39
C MET A 87 -18.60 -5.65 20.72
N THR A 88 -18.05 -6.47 21.61
CA THR A 88 -18.61 -6.67 22.96
C THR A 88 -18.48 -5.42 23.83
N GLU A 89 -17.31 -4.78 23.83
CA GLU A 89 -17.08 -3.53 24.58
C GLU A 89 -18.00 -2.39 24.09
N ILE A 90 -18.12 -2.20 22.77
CA ILE A 90 -19.02 -1.19 22.19
C ILE A 90 -20.48 -1.47 22.55
N ARG A 91 -20.90 -2.75 22.54
CA ARG A 91 -22.27 -3.13 22.93
C ARG A 91 -22.54 -2.83 24.39
N ASP A 92 -21.57 -3.05 25.28
CA ASP A 92 -21.70 -2.73 26.69
C ASP A 92 -21.82 -1.22 26.92
N PHE A 93 -21.02 -0.40 26.24
CA PHE A 93 -21.17 1.07 26.31
C PHE A 93 -22.49 1.55 25.71
N THR A 94 -22.91 0.96 24.59
CA THR A 94 -24.19 1.27 23.95
C THR A 94 -25.35 0.93 24.89
N PHE A 95 -25.28 -0.20 25.61
CA PHE A 95 -26.28 -0.59 26.59
C PHE A 95 -26.31 0.37 27.79
N GLN A 96 -25.13 0.78 28.29
CA GLN A 96 -25.04 1.81 29.33
C GLN A 96 -25.67 3.13 28.89
N LEU A 97 -25.46 3.56 27.64
CA LEU A 97 -26.06 4.78 27.08
C LEU A 97 -27.57 4.67 26.85
N ILE A 98 -28.07 3.48 26.52
CA ILE A 98 -29.52 3.24 26.34
C ILE A 98 -30.22 3.21 27.70
N GLN A 99 -29.65 2.52 28.69
CA GLN A 99 -30.25 2.40 30.01
C GLN A 99 -30.16 3.71 30.80
N ASN A 100 -29.11 4.49 30.60
CA ASN A 100 -28.97 5.85 31.11
C ASN A 100 -28.94 6.83 29.93
N ARG A 101 -30.09 6.97 29.24
CA ARG A 101 -30.27 7.97 28.18
C ARG A 101 -29.79 9.31 28.72
N LEU A 102 -28.70 9.84 28.17
CA LEU A 102 -28.20 11.19 28.51
C LEU A 102 -29.25 12.21 28.07
N THR A 103 -30.22 12.49 28.93
CA THR A 103 -31.12 13.63 28.81
C THR A 103 -30.39 14.80 29.43
N PHE A 104 -29.92 15.72 28.61
CA PHE A 104 -29.32 16.95 29.10
C PHE A 104 -30.45 17.81 29.68
N THR A 105 -30.73 17.68 30.97
CA THR A 105 -31.76 18.48 31.62
C THR A 105 -31.17 19.82 32.05
N ALA A 106 -31.76 20.95 31.61
CA ALA A 106 -31.34 22.28 32.03
C ALA A 106 -31.78 22.52 33.50
N CYS A 107 -30.82 22.46 34.43
CA CYS A 107 -31.04 22.72 35.87
C CYS A 107 -32.14 21.85 36.52
N GLY A 108 -32.48 20.71 35.92
CA GLY A 108 -33.54 19.81 36.41
C GLY A 108 -34.98 20.20 36.02
N PHE A 109 -35.18 21.28 35.26
CA PHE A 109 -36.53 21.79 34.93
C PHE A 109 -37.04 21.37 33.55
N TYR A 110 -36.15 21.21 32.56
CA TYR A 110 -36.52 20.88 31.18
C TYR A 110 -35.47 19.96 30.53
N ASP A 111 -35.92 18.88 29.87
CA ASP A 111 -35.06 18.08 29.01
C ASP A 111 -34.74 18.86 27.72
N LEU A 112 -33.45 18.98 27.39
CA LEU A 112 -32.98 19.61 26.16
C LEU A 112 -33.24 18.69 24.96
N ASP A 113 -34.52 18.47 24.65
CA ASP A 113 -34.96 17.74 23.46
C ASP A 113 -34.83 18.63 22.22
N HIS A 114 -34.67 17.99 21.05
CA HIS A 114 -34.55 18.68 19.76
C HIS A 114 -35.69 19.68 19.49
N THR A 115 -36.91 19.40 19.97
CA THR A 115 -38.05 20.30 19.86
C THR A 115 -37.85 21.58 20.67
N PHE A 116 -37.32 21.49 21.90
CA PHE A 116 -37.04 22.67 22.72
C PHE A 116 -35.95 23.54 22.08
N ILE A 117 -34.88 22.92 21.58
CA ILE A 117 -33.79 23.62 20.90
C ILE A 117 -34.28 24.30 19.63
N TYR A 118 -35.06 23.60 18.80
CA TYR A 118 -35.64 24.17 17.58
C TYR A 118 -36.56 25.35 17.89
N ASN A 119 -37.40 25.23 18.92
CA ASN A 119 -38.27 26.31 19.37
C ASN A 119 -37.49 27.50 19.92
N ALA A 120 -36.39 27.26 20.66
CA ALA A 120 -35.52 28.32 21.17
C ALA A 120 -34.84 29.08 20.03
N ILE A 121 -34.28 28.37 19.05
CA ILE A 121 -33.67 28.97 17.85
C ILE A 121 -34.74 29.72 17.04
N SER A 122 -35.95 29.17 16.93
CA SER A 122 -37.07 29.81 16.24
C SER A 122 -37.47 31.11 16.94
N PHE A 123 -37.60 31.12 18.27
CA PHE A 123 -37.90 32.33 19.04
C PHE A 123 -36.81 33.40 18.89
N ILE A 124 -35.53 33.00 19.01
CA ILE A 124 -34.38 33.89 18.81
C ILE A 124 -34.41 34.48 17.40
N THR A 125 -34.61 33.65 16.38
CA THR A 125 -34.67 34.09 14.97
C THR A 125 -35.84 35.04 14.74
N THR A 126 -37.05 34.73 15.24
CA THR A 126 -38.21 35.61 15.15
C THR A 126 -37.95 36.95 15.84
N TYR A 127 -37.37 36.93 17.02
CA TYR A 127 -37.01 38.16 17.74
C TYR A 127 -36.01 39.02 16.96
N LEU A 128 -34.97 38.40 16.40
CA LEU A 128 -33.99 39.09 15.55
C LEU A 128 -34.62 39.66 14.28
N VAL A 129 -35.53 38.94 13.62
CA VAL A 129 -36.24 39.41 12.42
C VAL A 129 -37.10 40.63 12.76
N ILE A 130 -37.82 40.60 13.89
CA ILE A 130 -38.61 41.75 14.36
C ILE A 130 -37.70 42.94 14.68
N LEU A 131 -36.56 42.70 15.34
CA LEU A 131 -35.57 43.73 15.64
C LEU A 131 -34.97 44.35 14.37
N MET A 132 -34.76 43.56 13.32
CA MET A 132 -34.28 44.05 12.03
C MET A 132 -35.34 44.91 11.33
N GLN A 133 -36.60 44.45 11.31
CA GLN A 133 -37.71 45.18 10.69
C GLN A 133 -38.08 46.48 11.43
N ILE A 134 -37.88 46.56 12.75
CA ILE A 134 -38.12 47.78 13.53
C ILE A 134 -36.91 48.75 13.47
N GLY A 135 -35.70 48.23 13.29
CA GLY A 135 -34.47 49.03 13.18
C GLY A 135 -34.40 49.88 11.92
N ASP A 136 -35.06 49.45 10.84
CA ASP A 136 -35.06 50.12 9.53
C ASP A 136 -36.33 50.93 9.23
N LYS A 137 -37.19 51.19 10.23
CA LYS A 137 -38.24 52.20 10.06
C LYS A 137 -37.57 53.57 10.07
N PRO A 138 -37.67 54.40 9.01
CA PRO A 138 -37.16 55.77 9.06
C PRO A 138 -37.83 56.46 10.24
N LYS A 139 -37.04 57.08 11.12
CA LYS A 139 -37.54 58.04 12.09
C LYS A 139 -38.28 59.09 11.26
N VAL A 140 -39.61 59.06 11.25
CA VAL A 140 -40.42 60.14 10.67
C VAL A 140 -40.09 61.36 11.51
N PHE A 141 -39.14 62.16 11.03
CA PHE A 141 -38.86 63.46 11.57
C PHE A 141 -40.04 64.34 11.15
N PHE A 142 -41.02 64.47 12.04
CA PHE A 142 -42.05 65.48 11.89
C PHE A 142 -41.36 66.84 12.08
N ASP A 143 -41.10 67.52 10.98
CA ASP A 143 -40.70 68.92 10.99
C ASP A 143 -41.98 69.75 11.10
N ASP A 144 -42.17 70.38 12.26
CA ASP A 144 -43.28 71.28 12.53
C ASP A 144 -43.06 72.64 11.86
N THR A 145 -44.15 73.22 11.38
CA THR A 145 -44.40 74.66 11.12
C THR A 145 -43.74 75.37 9.94
N ASN A 146 -44.57 75.76 8.95
CA ASN A 146 -44.78 77.18 8.67
C ASN A 146 -46.13 77.45 7.96
N TYR A 147 -47.05 78.10 8.69
CA TYR A 147 -48.21 78.78 8.13
C TYR A 147 -47.74 80.02 7.38
N ASN A 148 -48.28 80.30 6.19
CA ASN A 148 -48.50 81.67 5.70
C ASN A 148 -49.64 81.71 4.68
N SER A 149 -50.55 82.63 4.95
CA SER A 149 -51.92 82.78 4.47
C SER A 149 -52.06 83.43 3.09
N THR A 150 -53.33 83.53 2.65
CA THR A 150 -53.96 84.32 1.56
C THR A 150 -54.19 83.54 0.26
N SER A 151 -55.41 83.42 -0.29
CA SER A 151 -56.56 84.33 -0.24
C SER A 151 -57.92 83.62 -0.24
N ILE A 152 -58.80 84.15 0.60
CA ILE A 152 -60.25 83.96 0.75
C ILE A 152 -60.99 84.31 -0.56
N THR A 153 -62.25 83.82 -0.68
CA THR A 153 -63.37 84.32 -1.53
C THR A 153 -63.35 83.81 -2.97
N GLU A 154 -64.37 83.14 -3.54
CA GLU A 154 -65.82 83.34 -3.44
C GLU A 154 -66.63 82.05 -3.65
N ARG A 155 -67.76 82.00 -2.97
CA ARG A 155 -68.92 81.16 -3.26
C ARG A 155 -69.77 81.82 -4.36
N MET A 156 -70.61 81.00 -5.01
CA MET A 156 -71.83 81.34 -5.77
C MET A 156 -71.65 81.61 -7.28
N ASN A 157 -71.67 80.54 -8.09
CA ASN A 157 -72.80 80.21 -8.96
C ASN A 157 -72.68 78.77 -9.49
#